data_AF-A0A3B9C445-F1
#
_entry.id   AF-A0A3B9C445-F1
#
_cell.length_a   1.000
_cell.length_b   1.000
_cell.length_c   1.000
_cell.angle_alpha   90.00
_cell.angle_beta   90.00
_cell.angle_gamma   90.00
#
_symmetry.space_group_name_H-M   'P 1'
#
loop_
_entity.id
_entity.type
_entity.pdbx_description
1 polymer ?
#
loop_
_entity_poly.entity_id
_entity_poly.type
_entity_poly.pdbx_seq_one_letter_code
_entity_poly.pdbx_strand_id
1 'polypeptide(L)'
;MEIITRYFDDFASQQKAQYEMLFPLYKEWNEKINVISRKDIDALYEKHVLHSLAIAAIIEFLPGQRIVDIGTGGGFPGIPLAIFFPETEFVLADSIRKKLTVVEEVAKAAGIRIIKTLWGRAEEIPE
;
A
#
# COMPACT_ATOMS: atom_id res chain seq x y z
N MET A 1 13.37 5.59 3.74
CA MET A 1 13.81 4.18 3.57
C MET A 1 14.52 3.65 4.81
N GLU A 2 15.50 4.36 5.34
CA GLU A 2 16.31 3.91 6.48
C GLU A 2 15.52 3.38 7.69
N ILE A 3 14.36 3.99 8.00
CA ILE A 3 13.56 3.56 9.16
C ILE A 3 12.95 2.17 8.99
N ILE A 4 12.50 1.79 7.79
CA ILE A 4 11.92 0.46 7.57
C ILE A 4 12.99 -0.62 7.52
N THR A 5 14.16 -0.31 6.96
CA THR A 5 15.28 -1.24 6.85
C THR A 5 15.94 -1.57 8.18
N ARG A 6 15.64 -0.82 9.25
CA ARG A 6 16.07 -1.16 10.61
C ARG A 6 15.29 -2.33 11.20
N TYR A 7 14.07 -2.58 10.71
CA TYR A 7 13.19 -3.64 11.20
C TYR A 7 13.04 -4.78 10.19
N PHE A 8 13.22 -4.51 8.89
CA PHE A 8 13.12 -5.47 7.80
C PHE A 8 14.33 -5.30 6.88
N ASP A 9 15.34 -6.16 7.01
CA ASP A 9 16.64 -6.03 6.31
C ASP A 9 16.81 -7.00 5.13
N ASP A 10 15.89 -7.95 4.98
CA ASP A 10 15.92 -9.08 4.04
C ASP A 10 15.15 -8.83 2.72
N PHE A 11 14.72 -7.59 2.47
CA PHE A 11 14.01 -7.26 1.22
C PHE A 11 14.81 -7.62 -0.04
N ALA A 12 14.12 -8.24 -0.99
CA ALA A 12 14.63 -8.43 -2.35
C ALA A 12 14.90 -7.07 -3.03
N SER A 13 15.85 -7.03 -3.96
CA SER A 13 16.21 -5.79 -4.67
C SER A 13 15.01 -5.10 -5.33
N GLN A 14 14.06 -5.90 -5.84
CA GLN A 14 12.82 -5.37 -6.41
C GLN A 14 11.96 -4.68 -5.34
N GLN A 15 11.75 -5.30 -4.18
CA GLN A 15 10.95 -4.71 -3.10
C GLN A 15 11.57 -3.41 -2.58
N LYS A 16 12.90 -3.38 -2.44
CA LYS A 16 13.63 -2.14 -2.07
C LYS A 16 13.34 -1.01 -3.06
N ALA A 17 13.47 -1.27 -4.36
CA ALA A 17 13.17 -0.29 -5.39
C ALA A 17 11.71 0.18 -5.34
N GLN A 18 10.76 -0.74 -5.12
CA GLN A 18 9.34 -0.40 -5.00
C GLN A 18 9.07 0.52 -3.81
N TYR A 19 9.62 0.22 -2.64
CA TYR A 19 9.49 1.07 -1.47
C TYR A 19 10.14 2.45 -1.65
N GLU A 20 11.28 2.54 -2.34
CA GLU A 20 11.93 3.82 -2.66
C GLU A 20 11.08 4.69 -3.57
N MET A 21 10.34 4.09 -4.51
CA MET A 21 9.42 4.80 -5.39
C MET A 21 8.19 5.36 -4.66
N LEU A 22 7.77 4.79 -3.53
CA LEU A 22 6.54 5.23 -2.86
C LEU A 22 6.56 6.70 -2.45
N PHE A 23 7.66 7.21 -1.89
CA PHE A 23 7.72 8.59 -1.42
C PHE A 23 7.49 9.62 -2.54
N PRO A 24 8.27 9.63 -3.64
CA PRO A 24 8.03 10.59 -4.71
C PRO A 24 6.64 10.43 -5.34
N LEU A 25 6.14 9.20 -5.53
CA LEU A 25 4.81 8.95 -6.09
C LEU A 25 3.70 9.51 -5.19
N TYR A 26 3.73 9.19 -3.89
CA TYR A 26 2.73 9.70 -2.95
C TYR A 26 2.83 11.21 -2.78
N LYS A 27 4.04 11.79 -2.80
CA LYS A 27 4.21 13.24 -2.72
C LYS A 27 3.54 13.94 -3.91
N GLU A 28 3.79 13.47 -5.13
CA GLU A 28 3.16 13.99 -6.35
C GLU A 28 1.63 13.83 -6.32
N TRP A 29 1.15 12.64 -5.97
CA TRP A 29 -0.29 12.40 -5.93
C TRP A 29 -1.00 13.17 -4.82
N ASN A 30 -0.36 13.39 -3.67
CA ASN A 30 -0.96 14.12 -2.56
C ASN A 30 -1.15 15.62 -2.86
N GLU A 31 -0.42 16.17 -3.83
CA GLU A 31 -0.66 17.53 -4.36
C GLU A 31 -1.96 17.60 -5.18
N LYS A 32 -2.35 16.50 -5.84
CA LYS A 32 -3.55 16.41 -6.68
C LYS A 32 -4.78 15.92 -5.91
N ILE A 33 -4.61 14.90 -5.07
CA ILE A 33 -5.66 14.20 -4.32
C ILE A 33 -5.12 13.93 -2.92
N ASN A 34 -5.72 14.57 -1.91
CA ASN A 34 -5.32 14.40 -0.51
C ASN A 34 -5.63 12.98 0.00
N VAL A 35 -4.62 12.12 0.01
CA VAL A 35 -4.69 10.72 0.48
C VAL A 35 -3.93 10.50 1.79
N ILE A 36 -2.95 11.35 2.08
CA ILE A 36 -2.15 11.34 3.31
C ILE A 36 -2.18 12.74 3.91
N SER A 37 -2.33 12.83 5.23
CA SER A 37 -2.31 14.12 5.92
C SER A 37 -1.04 14.90 5.58
N ARG A 38 -1.15 16.22 5.37
CA ARG A 38 0.01 17.08 5.04
C ARG A 38 1.11 17.04 6.11
N LYS A 39 0.76 16.72 7.37
CA LYS A 39 1.72 16.59 8.47
C LYS A 39 2.49 15.27 8.44
N ASP A 40 1.98 14.29 7.71
CA ASP A 40 2.48 12.91 7.73
C ASP A 40 3.16 12.50 6.42
N ILE A 41 2.95 13.25 5.32
CA ILE A 41 3.57 12.92 4.03
C ILE A 41 5.10 12.89 4.09
N ASP A 42 5.73 13.82 4.81
CA ASP A 42 7.18 13.83 4.99
C ASP A 42 7.68 12.68 5.89
N ALA A 43 6.78 12.11 6.70
CA ALA A 43 7.02 10.96 7.56
C ALA A 43 6.39 9.67 7.00
N LEU A 44 6.16 9.59 5.67
CA LEU A 44 5.48 8.48 4.99
C LEU A 44 5.98 7.11 5.45
N TYR A 45 7.31 6.94 5.47
CA TYR A 45 7.91 5.65 5.78
C TYR A 45 7.67 5.20 7.21
N GLU A 46 7.68 6.10 8.18
CA GLU A 46 7.47 5.76 9.58
C GLU A 46 5.98 5.60 9.90
N LYS A 47 5.16 6.56 9.47
CA LYS A 47 3.75 6.63 9.89
C LYS A 47 2.82 5.75 9.08
N HIS A 48 3.17 5.43 7.85
CA HIS A 48 2.31 4.67 6.94
C HIS A 48 2.95 3.35 6.51
N VAL A 49 4.17 3.37 5.96
CA VAL A 49 4.80 2.13 5.46
C VAL A 49 5.19 1.20 6.61
N LEU A 50 5.97 1.66 7.58
CA LEU A 50 6.40 0.85 8.72
C LEU A 50 5.22 0.37 9.56
N HIS A 51 4.23 1.24 9.78
CA HIS A 51 2.99 0.87 10.46
C HIS A 51 2.29 -0.29 9.73
N SER A 52 2.18 -0.22 8.40
CA SER A 52 1.57 -1.29 7.61
C SER A 52 2.37 -2.59 7.72
N LEU A 53 3.70 -2.51 7.68
CA LEU A 53 4.59 -3.68 7.82
C LEU A 53 4.57 -4.32 9.21
N ALA A 54 4.07 -3.63 10.24
CA ALA A 54 3.86 -4.26 11.54
C ALA A 54 2.92 -5.49 11.46
N ILE A 55 2.00 -5.53 10.48
CA ILE A 55 1.17 -6.70 10.18
C ILE A 55 2.04 -7.86 9.68
N ALA A 56 2.97 -7.60 8.76
CA ALA A 56 3.89 -8.61 8.21
C ALA A 56 4.83 -9.20 9.28
N ALA A 57 5.09 -8.46 10.36
CA ALA A 57 5.89 -8.96 11.49
C ALA A 57 5.19 -10.04 12.32
N ILE A 58 3.85 -10.17 12.22
CA ILE A 58 3.05 -11.08 13.04
C ILE A 58 2.21 -12.06 12.23
N ILE A 59 1.93 -11.75 10.96
CA ILE A 59 1.08 -12.54 10.08
C ILE A 59 1.86 -12.81 8.78
N GLU A 60 1.95 -14.09 8.44
CA GLU A 60 2.45 -14.57 7.14
C GLU A 60 1.26 -14.81 6.20
N PHE A 61 1.24 -14.16 5.04
CA PHE A 61 0.26 -14.45 4.00
C PHE A 61 0.81 -15.49 3.02
N LEU A 62 -0.04 -16.45 2.64
CA LEU A 62 0.37 -17.53 1.74
C LEU A 62 0.26 -17.10 0.27
N PRO A 63 1.08 -17.68 -0.62
CA PRO A 63 0.92 -17.52 -2.07
C PRO A 63 -0.50 -17.89 -2.52
N GLY A 64 -1.12 -17.02 -3.34
CA GLY A 64 -2.50 -17.18 -3.82
C GLY A 64 -3.60 -16.90 -2.79
N GLN A 65 -3.24 -16.55 -1.54
CA GLN A 65 -4.22 -16.10 -0.56
C GLN A 65 -4.81 -14.76 -1.01
N ARG A 66 -6.11 -14.57 -0.77
CA ARG A 66 -6.81 -13.32 -1.07
C ARG A 66 -7.03 -12.53 0.21
N ILE A 67 -6.54 -11.29 0.23
CA ILE A 67 -6.64 -10.36 1.35
C ILE A 67 -7.43 -9.14 0.89
N VAL A 68 -8.39 -8.70 1.69
CA VAL A 68 -9.13 -7.46 1.45
C VAL A 68 -8.73 -6.40 2.47
N ASP A 69 -8.45 -5.19 1.98
CA ASP A 69 -8.20 -3.99 2.77
C ASP A 69 -9.37 -3.02 2.57
N ILE A 70 -10.24 -2.92 3.57
CA ILE A 70 -11.47 -2.13 3.54
C ILE A 70 -11.19 -0.74 4.11
N GLY A 71 -11.47 0.30 3.32
CA GLY A 71 -11.16 1.68 3.70
C GLY A 71 -9.68 2.01 3.49
N THR A 72 -9.06 1.40 2.48
CA THR A 72 -7.62 1.50 2.19
C THR A 72 -7.12 2.93 2.00
N GLY A 73 -8.01 3.87 1.66
CA GLY A 73 -7.67 5.27 1.43
C GLY A 73 -6.59 5.42 0.36
N GLY A 74 -5.41 5.89 0.76
CA GLY A 74 -4.25 6.01 -0.12
C GLY A 74 -3.58 4.68 -0.48
N GLY A 75 -4.12 3.54 -0.07
CA GLY A 75 -3.50 2.23 -0.29
C GLY A 75 -2.80 1.69 0.95
N PHE A 76 -3.19 2.10 2.15
CA PHE A 76 -2.55 1.64 3.39
C PHE A 76 -3.57 0.86 4.24
N PRO A 77 -3.23 -0.35 4.71
CA PRO A 77 -1.91 -1.01 4.63
C PRO A 77 -1.61 -1.81 3.35
N GLY A 78 -2.55 -1.95 2.41
CA GLY A 78 -2.41 -2.95 1.35
C GLY A 78 -1.28 -2.73 0.32
N ILE A 79 -0.89 -1.50 -0.03
CA ILE A 79 0.25 -1.25 -0.95
C ILE A 79 1.57 -1.72 -0.32
N PRO A 80 1.93 -1.31 0.93
CA PRO A 80 3.12 -1.85 1.57
C PRO A 80 3.12 -3.38 1.70
N LEU A 81 1.96 -3.98 2.01
CA LEU A 81 1.84 -5.42 2.18
C LEU A 81 1.90 -6.17 0.84
N ALA A 82 1.38 -5.61 -0.24
CA ALA A 82 1.49 -6.19 -1.58
C ALA A 82 2.93 -6.16 -2.12
N ILE A 83 3.76 -5.20 -1.69
CA ILE A 83 5.21 -5.22 -1.95
C ILE A 83 5.86 -6.33 -1.13
N PHE A 84 5.49 -6.47 0.14
CA PHE A 84 6.07 -7.46 1.06
C PHE A 84 5.73 -8.90 0.66
N PHE A 85 4.48 -9.15 0.28
CA PHE A 85 3.93 -10.45 -0.11
C PHE A 85 3.56 -10.45 -1.59
N PRO A 86 4.54 -10.53 -2.51
CA PRO A 86 4.31 -10.34 -3.94
C PRO A 86 3.48 -11.46 -4.60
N GLU A 87 3.25 -12.57 -3.90
CA GLU A 87 2.44 -13.72 -4.37
C GLU A 87 1.03 -13.74 -3.77
N THR A 88 0.67 -12.77 -2.92
CA THR A 88 -0.65 -12.65 -2.29
C THR A 88 -1.53 -11.70 -3.10
N GLU A 89 -2.81 -12.06 -3.28
CA GLU A 89 -3.78 -11.21 -3.97
C GLU A 89 -4.39 -10.18 -3.01
N PHE A 90 -4.11 -8.89 -3.24
CA PHE A 90 -4.71 -7.81 -2.47
C PHE A 90 -5.87 -7.16 -3.20
N VAL A 91 -7.01 -7.06 -2.51
CA VAL A 91 -8.19 -6.29 -2.95
C VAL A 91 -8.28 -5.04 -2.07
N LEU A 92 -8.09 -3.88 -2.68
CA LEU A 92 -8.04 -2.58 -2.03
C LEU A 92 -9.36 -1.84 -2.25
N ALA A 93 -10.18 -1.74 -1.20
CA ALA A 93 -11.53 -1.22 -1.28
C ALA A 93 -11.68 0.15 -0.59
N ASP A 94 -12.37 1.08 -1.24
CA ASP A 94 -12.73 2.39 -0.66
C ASP A 94 -14.01 2.92 -1.30
N SER A 95 -14.76 3.71 -0.54
CA SER A 95 -15.98 4.38 -1.03
C SER A 95 -15.67 5.59 -1.91
N ILE A 96 -14.45 6.12 -1.86
CA ILE A 96 -14.00 7.31 -2.58
C ILE A 96 -13.16 6.91 -3.79
N ARG A 97 -13.80 6.89 -4.96
CA ARG A 97 -13.17 6.52 -6.24
C ARG A 97 -11.84 7.25 -6.55
N LYS A 98 -11.75 8.55 -6.22
CA LYS A 98 -10.54 9.35 -6.45
C LYS A 98 -9.32 8.81 -5.69
N LYS A 99 -9.53 8.25 -4.49
CA LYS A 99 -8.44 7.66 -3.70
C LYS A 99 -7.98 6.35 -4.34
N LEU A 100 -8.91 5.52 -4.81
CA LEU A 100 -8.59 4.29 -5.56
C LEU A 100 -7.80 4.57 -6.84
N THR A 101 -8.08 5.68 -7.53
CA THR A 101 -7.24 6.11 -8.67
C THR A 101 -5.79 6.36 -8.25
N VAL A 102 -5.53 6.94 -7.08
CA VAL A 102 -4.15 7.10 -6.57
C VAL A 102 -3.52 5.73 -6.31
N VAL A 103 -4.26 4.80 -5.71
CA VAL A 103 -3.80 3.43 -5.44
C VAL A 103 -3.41 2.72 -6.74
N GLU A 104 -4.26 2.77 -7.76
CA GLU A 104 -4.03 2.17 -9.08
C GLU A 104 -2.77 2.74 -9.75
N GLU A 105 -2.62 4.07 -9.74
CA GLU A 105 -1.49 4.75 -10.39
C GLU A 105 -0.18 4.54 -9.63
N VAL A 106 -0.21 4.53 -8.29
CA VAL A 106 0.96 4.18 -7.46
C VAL A 106 1.36 2.72 -7.69
N ALA A 107 0.40 1.79 -7.66
CA ALA A 107 0.67 0.36 -7.89
C ALA A 107 1.27 0.13 -9.28
N LYS A 108 0.70 0.75 -10.30
CA LYS A 108 1.19 0.68 -11.68
C LYS A 108 2.59 1.26 -11.82
N ALA A 109 2.84 2.44 -11.27
CA ALA A 109 4.14 3.11 -11.36
C ALA A 109 5.24 2.35 -10.59
N ALA A 110 4.93 1.82 -9.41
CA ALA A 110 5.84 0.96 -8.63
C ALA A 110 5.90 -0.49 -9.14
N GLY A 111 5.22 -0.84 -10.25
CA GLY A 111 5.27 -2.18 -10.82
C GLY A 111 4.70 -3.29 -9.92
N ILE A 112 3.75 -2.95 -9.04
CA ILE A 112 3.06 -3.91 -8.18
C ILE A 112 1.96 -4.59 -9.01
N ARG A 113 2.05 -5.91 -9.15
CA ARG A 113 1.23 -6.65 -10.13
C ARG A 113 -0.05 -7.25 -9.55
N ILE A 114 -0.05 -7.65 -8.28
CA ILE A 114 -1.14 -8.44 -7.70
C ILE A 114 -2.02 -7.59 -6.77
N ILE A 115 -2.60 -6.53 -7.35
CA ILE A 115 -3.56 -5.66 -6.68
C ILE A 115 -4.82 -5.52 -7.56
N LYS A 116 -5.99 -5.57 -6.92
CA LYS A 116 -7.28 -5.20 -7.49
C LYS A 116 -7.86 -4.07 -6.65
N THR A 117 -8.48 -3.07 -7.27
CA THR A 117 -9.24 -2.04 -6.57
C THR A 117 -10.73 -2.34 -6.65
N LEU A 118 -11.45 -2.07 -5.56
CA LEU A 118 -12.89 -2.23 -5.49
C LEU A 118 -13.53 -0.93 -5.00
N TRP A 119 -14.30 -0.28 -5.86
CA TRP A 119 -15.09 0.88 -5.48
C TRP A 119 -16.43 0.44 -4.92
N GLY A 120 -16.69 0.79 -3.67
CA GLY A 120 -17.94 0.48 -2.99
C GLY A 120 -17.86 0.83 -1.51
N ARG A 121 -19.00 0.84 -0.83
CA ARG A 121 -19.00 0.86 0.63
C ARG A 121 -18.76 -0.55 1.17
N ALA A 122 -18.25 -0.65 2.40
CA ALA A 122 -17.95 -1.94 3.02
C ALA A 122 -19.17 -2.88 3.04
N GLU A 123 -20.37 -2.33 3.23
CA GLU A 123 -21.62 -3.08 3.30
C GLU A 123 -22.11 -3.58 1.93
N GLU A 124 -21.53 -3.08 0.83
CA GLU A 124 -21.89 -3.40 -0.55
C GLU A 124 -20.89 -4.35 -1.22
N ILE A 125 -19.79 -4.68 -0.53
CA ILE A 125 -18.76 -5.59 -1.04
C ILE A 125 -19.35 -7.02 -0.99
N PRO A 126 -19.48 -7.71 -2.13
CA PRO A 126 -19.97 -9.09 -2.14
C PRO A 126 -19.00 -10.04 -1.43
N GLU A 127 -19.56 -11.08 -0.79
CA GLU A 127 -18.80 -12.17 -0.14
C GLU A 127 -17.92 -12.95 -1.12
#